data_AF-A0A2E7B4U5-F1
#
_entry.id   AF-A0A2E7B4U5-F1
#
_cell.length_a   1.000
_cell.length_b   1.000
_cell.length_c   1.000
_cell.angle_alpha   90.00
_cell.angle_beta   90.00
_cell.angle_gamma   90.00
#
_symmetry.space_group_name_H-M   'P 1'
#
loop_
_entity.id
_entity.type
_entity.pdbx_description
1 polymer ?
#
loop_
_entity_poly.entity_id
_entity_poly.type
_entity_poly.pdbx_seq_one_letter_code
_entity_poly.pdbx_strand_id
1 'polypeptide(L)'
;MAGRIALGCLVLCLLAICLLAPAAAAHGGGLNAEGCHTNRKTGDYHCHKSGSAAPARPQALTSTPPPSQTQPQTGQTGWSYRNCSEARAAGAAPVRRGQPGYGPHLDRDNDGIGCE
;
A
#
# COMPACT_ATOMS: atom_id res chain seq x y z
N MET A 1 -12.26 -7.22 57.85
CA MET A 1 -11.57 -5.95 57.54
C MET A 1 -10.47 -6.11 56.48
N ALA A 2 -9.68 -7.20 56.51
CA ALA A 2 -8.61 -7.48 55.53
C ALA A 2 -9.07 -7.48 54.05
N GLY A 3 -10.24 -8.06 53.72
CA GLY A 3 -10.72 -8.14 52.33
C GLY A 3 -11.10 -6.80 51.69
N ARG A 4 -11.55 -5.82 52.49
CA ARG A 4 -11.92 -4.47 51.99
C ARG A 4 -10.68 -3.62 51.72
N ILE A 5 -9.59 -3.86 52.45
CA ILE A 5 -8.29 -3.18 52.27
C ILE A 5 -7.59 -3.72 51.02
N ALA A 6 -7.62 -5.05 50.79
CA ALA A 6 -7.06 -5.66 49.59
C ALA A 6 -7.77 -5.19 48.31
N LEU A 7 -9.11 -5.10 48.34
CA LEU A 7 -9.90 -4.61 47.20
C LEU A 7 -9.64 -3.12 46.94
N GLY A 8 -9.53 -2.30 47.99
CA GLY A 8 -9.22 -0.88 47.87
C GLY A 8 -7.82 -0.63 47.29
N CYS A 9 -6.82 -1.39 47.72
CA CYS A 9 -5.44 -1.28 47.21
C CYS A 9 -5.35 -1.69 45.74
N LEU A 10 -6.07 -2.75 45.34
CA LEU A 10 -6.14 -3.21 43.96
C LEU A 10 -6.81 -2.17 43.04
N VAL A 11 -7.92 -1.56 43.49
CA VAL A 11 -8.60 -0.49 42.73
C VAL A 11 -7.70 0.75 42.61
N LEU A 12 -6.98 1.12 43.67
CA LEU A 12 -6.07 2.26 43.66
C LEU A 12 -4.88 2.02 42.71
N CYS A 13 -4.30 0.81 42.72
CA CYS A 13 -3.23 0.44 41.80
C CYS A 13 -3.69 0.45 40.33
N LEU A 14 -4.88 -0.08 40.02
CA LEU A 14 -5.43 -0.06 38.66
C LEU A 14 -5.72 1.36 38.16
N LEU A 15 -6.25 2.23 39.02
CA LEU A 15 -6.45 3.64 38.70
C LEU A 15 -5.11 4.34 38.42
N ALA A 16 -4.10 4.13 39.27
CA ALA A 16 -2.76 4.72 39.07
C ALA A 16 -2.11 4.26 37.76
N ILE A 17 -2.28 3.00 37.35
CA ILE A 17 -1.76 2.47 36.07
C ILE A 17 -2.45 3.14 34.88
N CYS A 18 -3.77 3.36 34.94
CA CYS A 18 -4.50 4.06 33.87
C CYS A 18 -4.09 5.54 33.73
N LEU A 19 -3.74 6.19 34.84
CA LEU A 19 -3.30 7.60 34.87
C LEU A 19 -1.86 7.81 34.38
N LEU A 20 -1.04 6.75 34.28
CA LEU A 20 0.32 6.81 33.75
C LEU A 20 0.42 6.41 32.27
N ALA A 21 -0.70 6.16 31.59
CA ALA A 21 -0.68 5.78 30.18
C ALA A 21 -0.20 6.96 29.30
N PRO A 22 0.92 6.84 28.56
CA PRO A 22 1.36 7.88 27.65
C PRO A 22 0.36 8.00 26.50
N ALA A 23 -0.03 9.23 26.17
CA ALA A 23 -0.87 9.50 25.00
C ALA A 23 -0.13 9.05 23.74
N ALA A 24 -0.59 7.96 23.13
CA ALA A 24 -0.03 7.47 21.87
C ALA A 24 -0.43 8.43 20.74
N ALA A 25 0.54 9.16 20.20
CA ALA A 25 0.31 10.00 19.04
C ALA A 25 0.04 9.12 17.81
N ALA A 26 -1.13 9.30 17.20
CA ALA A 26 -1.44 8.68 15.92
C ALA A 26 -0.65 9.41 14.82
N HIS A 27 0.44 8.81 14.37
CA HIS A 27 1.18 9.29 13.20
C HIS A 27 0.39 8.94 11.93
N GLY A 28 0.20 9.91 11.02
CA GLY A 28 -0.34 9.64 9.70
C GLY A 28 0.58 8.68 8.92
N GLY A 29 0.00 7.80 8.12
CA GLY A 29 0.76 6.96 7.18
C GLY A 29 1.55 7.88 6.26
N GLY A 30 2.86 7.97 6.49
CA GLY A 30 3.73 8.87 5.74
C GLY A 30 3.71 8.52 4.26
N LEU A 31 3.50 9.55 3.44
CA LEU A 31 3.94 9.54 2.06
C LEU A 31 5.48 9.47 2.04
N ASN A 32 6.05 8.84 1.01
CA ASN A 32 7.50 8.90 0.75
C ASN A 32 7.92 10.29 0.27
N ALA A 33 9.22 10.46 0.01
CA ALA A 33 9.78 11.72 -0.50
C ALA A 33 9.10 12.19 -1.80
N GLU A 34 8.51 11.26 -2.56
CA GLU A 34 7.78 11.53 -3.79
C GLU A 34 6.28 11.85 -3.57
N GLY A 35 5.76 11.82 -2.34
CA GLY A 35 4.35 12.11 -2.06
C GLY A 35 3.41 10.91 -2.24
N CYS A 36 3.94 9.69 -2.26
CA CYS A 36 3.21 8.46 -2.57
C CYS A 36 3.18 7.48 -1.40
N HIS A 37 2.20 6.59 -1.38
CA HIS A 37 2.13 5.52 -0.39
C HIS A 37 1.44 4.25 -0.92
N THR A 38 1.74 3.12 -0.27
CA THR A 38 1.11 1.82 -0.53
C THR A 38 0.01 1.54 0.48
N ASN A 39 -1.20 1.22 -0.01
CA ASN A 39 -2.29 0.76 0.83
C ASN A 39 -2.02 -0.67 1.31
N ARG A 40 -1.84 -0.85 2.61
CA ARG A 40 -1.56 -2.16 3.21
C ARG A 40 -2.65 -3.21 2.93
N LYS A 41 -3.90 -2.80 2.74
CA LYS A 41 -5.02 -3.75 2.54
C LYS A 41 -5.10 -4.27 1.10
N THR A 42 -4.72 -3.44 0.13
CA THR A 42 -4.89 -3.77 -1.30
C THR A 42 -3.56 -3.96 -2.02
N GLY A 43 -2.43 -3.59 -1.40
CA GLY A 43 -1.12 -3.53 -2.05
C GLY A 43 -0.97 -2.38 -3.06
N ASP A 44 -2.00 -1.56 -3.25
CA ASP A 44 -2.03 -0.52 -4.27
C ASP A 44 -1.17 0.69 -3.89
N TYR A 45 -0.26 1.10 -4.79
CA TYR A 45 0.63 2.26 -4.61
C TYR A 45 0.06 3.48 -5.33
N HIS A 46 -0.23 4.54 -4.58
CA HIS A 46 -0.81 5.76 -5.13
C HIS A 46 -0.11 7.02 -4.62
N CYS A 47 -0.05 8.03 -5.50
CA CYS A 47 0.66 9.29 -5.28
C CYS A 47 -0.32 10.46 -5.12
N HIS A 48 -0.10 11.29 -4.10
CA HIS A 48 -0.86 12.52 -3.87
C HIS A 48 -0.05 13.71 -4.38
N LYS A 49 -0.20 14.01 -5.67
CA LYS A 49 0.45 15.17 -6.30
C LYS A 49 -0.25 16.44 -5.80
N SER A 50 0.37 17.21 -4.92
CA SER A 50 -0.18 18.46 -4.40
C SER A 50 -0.07 19.57 -5.46
N GLY A 51 -1.09 19.66 -6.30
CA GLY A 51 -1.30 20.78 -7.23
C GLY A 51 -2.76 21.18 -7.24
N SER A 52 -3.14 22.06 -6.31
CA SER A 52 -4.36 22.90 -6.29
C SER A 52 -5.72 22.18 -6.22
N ALA A 53 -6.50 22.59 -5.22
CA ALA A 53 -7.84 22.08 -4.91
C ALA A 53 -8.82 22.12 -6.10
N ALA A 54 -9.54 21.02 -6.31
CA ALA A 54 -10.79 21.04 -7.07
C ALA A 54 -11.96 20.90 -6.07
N PRO A 55 -12.95 21.81 -6.05
CA PRO A 55 -14.14 21.63 -5.23
C PRO A 55 -15.02 20.53 -5.82
N ALA A 56 -15.58 19.72 -4.93
CA ALA A 56 -16.49 18.63 -5.25
C ALA A 56 -17.71 19.07 -6.06
N ARG A 57 -18.03 18.36 -7.15
CA ARG A 57 -19.42 18.13 -7.61
C ARG A 57 -19.53 16.93 -8.55
N PRO A 58 -20.75 16.38 -8.75
CA PRO A 58 -21.09 15.00 -8.40
C PRO A 58 -20.88 14.04 -9.58
N GLN A 59 -20.76 12.75 -9.23
CA GLN A 59 -20.72 11.64 -10.16
C GLN A 59 -21.89 11.71 -11.16
N ALA A 60 -21.57 12.03 -12.40
CA ALA A 60 -22.44 11.76 -13.54
C ALA A 60 -21.91 10.51 -14.23
N LEU A 61 -22.68 9.43 -14.07
CA LEU A 61 -22.55 8.17 -14.78
C LEU A 61 -22.45 8.43 -16.29
N THR A 62 -21.25 8.26 -16.86
CA THR A 62 -21.08 7.93 -18.27
C THR A 62 -19.77 7.17 -18.42
N SER A 63 -19.91 5.90 -18.81
CA SER A 63 -18.84 5.04 -19.27
C SER A 63 -18.16 5.72 -20.46
N THR A 64 -16.97 6.28 -20.24
CA THR A 64 -16.02 6.55 -21.32
C THR A 64 -14.66 6.13 -20.79
N PRO A 65 -14.02 5.09 -21.36
CA PRO A 65 -12.70 4.69 -20.91
C PRO A 65 -11.72 5.85 -21.11
N PRO A 66 -11.01 6.32 -20.07
CA PRO A 66 -9.95 7.30 -20.25
C PRO A 66 -8.79 6.67 -21.04
N PRO A 67 -8.03 7.49 -21.79
CA PRO A 67 -7.22 7.02 -22.91
C PRO A 67 -6.14 6.05 -22.46
N SER A 68 -5.93 5.03 -23.30
CA SER A 68 -4.73 4.21 -23.31
C SER A 68 -3.52 5.08 -23.04
N GLN A 69 -2.77 4.76 -21.99
CA GLN A 69 -1.40 5.24 -21.88
C GLN A 69 -0.58 4.55 -22.97
N THR A 70 -0.61 5.13 -24.16
CA THR A 70 0.39 4.88 -25.19
C THR A 70 1.67 5.53 -24.73
N GLN A 71 2.64 4.70 -24.32
CA GLN A 71 4.07 4.94 -24.57
C GLN A 71 4.87 3.67 -24.23
N PRO A 72 5.73 3.19 -25.14
CA PRO A 72 5.56 2.91 -26.56
C PRO A 72 5.16 1.45 -26.80
N GLN A 73 4.31 1.20 -27.79
CA GLN A 73 4.25 -0.11 -28.43
C GLN A 73 5.58 -0.37 -29.14
N THR A 74 6.41 -1.17 -28.51
CA THR A 74 7.16 -2.14 -29.27
C THR A 74 7.04 -3.45 -28.52
N GLY A 75 6.31 -4.41 -29.09
CA GLY A 75 6.42 -5.83 -28.75
C GLY A 75 7.81 -6.36 -29.10
N GLN A 76 8.83 -5.67 -28.65
CA GLN A 76 10.17 -6.18 -28.57
C GLN A 76 10.08 -7.15 -27.42
N THR A 77 10.56 -8.35 -27.66
CA THR A 77 11.08 -9.26 -26.66
C THR A 77 12.22 -8.56 -25.90
N GLY A 78 11.88 -7.45 -25.22
CA GLY A 78 12.72 -6.76 -24.28
C GLY A 78 12.94 -7.76 -23.16
N TRP A 79 14.21 -8.06 -22.94
CA TRP A 79 14.71 -9.00 -21.95
C TRP A 79 13.75 -9.22 -20.77
N SER A 80 13.43 -10.50 -20.51
CA SER A 80 12.64 -10.94 -19.36
C SER A 80 13.54 -11.45 -18.21
N TYR A 81 13.13 -11.23 -16.97
CA TYR A 81 13.85 -11.80 -15.82
C TYR A 81 13.88 -13.31 -15.92
N ARG A 82 14.97 -13.95 -15.50
CA ARG A 82 15.08 -15.42 -15.54
C ARG A 82 14.05 -16.09 -14.63
N ASN A 83 13.75 -15.46 -13.50
CA ASN A 83 12.82 -15.93 -12.49
C ASN A 83 12.39 -14.77 -11.58
N CYS A 84 11.42 -15.04 -10.71
CA CYS A 84 10.89 -14.04 -9.79
C CYS A 84 11.84 -13.64 -8.66
N SER A 85 12.83 -14.46 -8.32
CA SER A 85 13.86 -14.06 -7.35
C SER A 85 14.74 -12.96 -7.92
N GLU A 86 15.10 -13.03 -9.21
CA GLU A 86 15.84 -11.98 -9.91
C GLU A 86 15.01 -10.69 -10.01
N ALA A 87 13.75 -10.79 -10.41
CA ALA A 87 12.84 -9.65 -10.48
C ALA A 87 12.67 -8.95 -9.12
N ARG A 88 12.56 -9.72 -8.03
CA ARG A 88 12.48 -9.18 -6.65
C ARG A 88 13.81 -8.58 -6.19
N ALA A 89 14.93 -9.22 -6.47
CA ALA A 89 16.26 -8.70 -6.15
C ALA A 89 16.56 -7.38 -6.87
N ALA A 90 16.03 -7.22 -8.09
CA ALA A 90 16.09 -5.98 -8.86
C ALA A 90 15.05 -4.92 -8.42
N GLY A 91 14.16 -5.24 -7.47
CA GLY A 91 13.09 -4.34 -7.04
C GLY A 91 11.99 -4.11 -8.10
N ALA A 92 11.88 -4.99 -9.08
CA ALA A 92 10.96 -4.85 -10.21
C ALA A 92 9.66 -5.66 -10.07
N ALA A 93 9.54 -6.51 -9.05
CA ALA A 93 8.32 -7.27 -8.80
C ALA A 93 7.24 -6.41 -8.09
N PRO A 94 5.96 -6.51 -8.46
CA PRO A 94 5.39 -7.38 -9.50
C PRO A 94 5.62 -6.84 -10.93
N VAL A 95 5.92 -7.75 -11.86
CA VAL A 95 6.24 -7.41 -13.26
C VAL A 95 5.01 -7.61 -14.14
N ARG A 96 4.51 -6.55 -14.80
CA ARG A 96 3.23 -6.61 -15.52
C ARG A 96 3.40 -6.90 -17.01
N ARG A 97 2.42 -7.59 -17.61
CA ARG A 97 2.38 -7.84 -19.06
C ARG A 97 2.53 -6.54 -19.86
N GLY A 98 3.48 -6.52 -20.79
CA GLY A 98 3.81 -5.34 -21.58
C GLY A 98 4.86 -4.43 -20.97
N GLN A 99 5.33 -4.68 -19.74
CA GLN A 99 6.52 -4.01 -19.20
C GLN A 99 7.81 -4.75 -19.55
N PRO A 100 8.94 -4.03 -19.71
CA PRO A 100 10.27 -4.63 -19.77
C PRO A 100 10.50 -5.56 -18.57
N GLY A 101 11.14 -6.71 -18.79
CA GLY A 101 11.33 -7.72 -17.75
C GLY A 101 10.20 -8.75 -17.66
N TYR A 102 9.02 -8.50 -18.26
CA TYR A 102 7.93 -9.47 -18.23
C TYR A 102 8.22 -10.65 -19.16
N GLY A 103 8.05 -11.86 -18.63
CA GLY A 103 7.96 -13.08 -19.41
C GLY A 103 6.77 -13.90 -18.92
N PRO A 104 6.04 -14.61 -19.80
CA PRO A 104 4.93 -15.47 -19.39
C PRO A 104 5.30 -16.51 -18.33
N HIS A 105 6.57 -16.90 -18.23
CA HIS A 105 7.08 -17.82 -17.21
C HIS A 105 7.13 -17.23 -15.79
N LEU A 106 6.94 -15.92 -15.65
CA LEU A 106 6.88 -15.22 -14.36
C LEU A 106 5.45 -15.14 -13.80
N ASP A 107 4.46 -15.38 -14.64
CA ASP A 107 3.03 -15.19 -14.42
C ASP A 107 2.37 -16.57 -14.34
N ARG A 108 2.30 -17.11 -13.12
CA ARG A 108 1.95 -18.52 -12.89
C ARG A 108 0.51 -18.82 -13.26
N ASP A 109 -0.40 -17.90 -12.97
CA ASP A 109 -1.82 -18.06 -13.23
C ASP A 109 -2.29 -17.39 -14.54
N ASN A 110 -1.39 -16.66 -15.20
CA ASN A 110 -1.59 -15.98 -16.49
C ASN A 110 -2.55 -14.79 -16.42
N ASP A 111 -2.71 -14.17 -15.25
CA ASP A 111 -3.57 -13.00 -15.04
C ASP A 111 -2.96 -11.69 -15.60
N GLY A 112 -1.67 -11.69 -15.92
CA GLY A 112 -0.92 -10.54 -16.42
C GLY A 112 0.01 -9.88 -15.38
N ILE A 113 0.13 -10.44 -14.18
CA ILE A 113 0.93 -9.95 -13.06
C ILE A 113 1.96 -11.03 -12.68
N GLY A 114 3.17 -10.90 -13.20
CA GLY A 114 4.27 -11.79 -12.85
C GLY A 114 4.84 -11.52 -11.46
N CYS A 115 5.27 -12.58 -10.78
CA CYS A 115 6.01 -12.56 -9.52
C CYS A 115 5.28 -12.03 -8.28
N GLU A 116 3.96 -12.21 -8.27
CA GLU A 116 3.13 -12.22 -7.07
C GLU A 116 3.55 -13.26 -6.01
#